data_AF-A0A3D4T2C6-F1
#
_entry.id   AF-A0A3D4T2C6-F1
#
_cell.length_a   1.000
_cell.length_b   1.000
_cell.length_c   1.000
_cell.angle_alpha   90.00
_cell.angle_beta   90.00
_cell.angle_gamma   90.00
#
_symmetry.space_group_name_H-M   'P 1'
#
loop_
_entity.id
_entity.type
_entity.pdbx_description
1 polymer ?
#
loop_
_entity_poly.entity_id
_entity_poly.type
_entity_poly.pdbx_seq_one_letter_code
_entity_poly.pdbx_strand_id
1 'polypeptide(L)' 'MGNRVLLVTNDFPPTFGGIQSYLRDYCAELERRDPGRLTVFASTQDAAAARAHDAAAPYRVVRWSRRIML' A
#
# COMPACT_ATOMS: atom_id res chain seq x y z
N MET A 1 17.70 -12.27 -10.90
CA MET A 1 16.34 -12.38 -10.33
C MET A 1 16.19 -11.25 -9.33
N GLY A 2 15.26 -10.31 -9.52
CA GLY A 2 15.07 -9.17 -8.62
C GLY A 2 14.48 -9.58 -7.27
N ASN A 3 14.72 -8.78 -6.23
CA ASN A 3 14.20 -9.02 -4.89
C ASN A 3 12.69 -8.69 -4.81
N ARG A 4 11.91 -9.49 -4.09
CA ARG A 4 10.51 -9.15 -3.77
C ARG A 4 10.46 -8.18 -2.59
N VAL A 5 9.50 -7.26 -2.61
CA VAL A 5 9.30 -6.28 -1.54
C VAL A 5 7.93 -6.48 -0.89
N LEU A 6 7.94 -6.60 0.44
CA LEU A 6 6.73 -6.53 1.26
C LEU A 6 6.75 -5.23 2.06
N LEU A 7 5.89 -4.28 1.69
CA LEU A 7 5.70 -3.04 2.42
C LEU A 7 4.63 -3.25 3.50
N VAL A 8 4.98 -2.99 4.77
CA VAL A 8 4.07 -3.12 5.92
C VAL A 8 3.81 -1.74 6.52
N THR A 9 2.55 -1.31 6.65
CA THR A 9 2.23 0.04 7.15
C THR A 9 0.83 0.20 7.73
N ASN A 10 0.67 1.06 8.74
CA ASN A 10 -0.63 1.48 9.27
C ASN A 10 -1.28 2.64 8.49
N ASP A 11 -0.48 3.27 7.62
CA ASP A 11 -0.77 4.55 7.00
C ASP A 11 -0.79 4.43 5.48
N PHE A 12 -1.27 3.31 4.95
CA PHE A 12 -1.50 3.24 3.51
C PHE A 12 -2.70 4.12 3.15
N PRO A 13 -2.70 4.82 1.98
CA PRO A 13 -3.86 5.59 1.53
C PRO A 13 -5.16 4.75 1.57
N PRO A 14 -6.35 5.37 1.66
CA PRO A 14 -6.72 6.64 1.02
C PRO A 14 -6.65 7.87 1.90
N THR A 15 -6.33 7.73 3.19
CA THR A 15 -6.14 8.88 4.08
C THR A 15 -5.04 9.78 3.50
N PHE A 16 -5.14 11.09 3.68
CA PHE A 16 -4.13 12.03 3.21
C PHE A 16 -3.24 12.50 4.35
N GLY A 17 -1.94 12.47 4.12
CA GLY A 17 -0.91 12.90 5.07
C GLY A 17 0.49 12.71 4.48
N GLY A 18 1.51 13.08 5.24
CA GLY A 18 2.90 13.02 4.80
C GLY A 18 3.37 11.59 4.53
N ILE A 19 3.08 10.67 5.44
CA ILE A 19 3.46 9.25 5.32
C ILE A 19 2.73 8.62 4.12
N GLN A 20 1.45 8.85 3.99
CA GLN A 20 0.59 8.33 2.92
C GLN A 20 1.10 8.78 1.55
N SER A 21 1.52 10.05 1.44
CA SER A 21 2.09 10.61 0.21
C SER A 21 3.45 10.00 -0.12
N TYR A 22 4.33 9.87 0.89
CA TYR A 22 5.62 9.20 0.71
C TYR A 22 5.44 7.74 0.24
N LEU A 23 4.54 7.00 0.85
CA LEU A 23 4.28 5.60 0.50
C LEU A 23 3.73 5.46 -0.91
N ARG A 24 2.83 6.35 -1.33
CA ARG A 24 2.33 6.40 -2.73
C ARG A 24 3.50 6.55 -3.71
N ASP A 25 4.35 7.55 -3.49
CA ASP A 25 5.46 7.86 -4.40
C ASP A 25 6.53 6.76 -4.38
N TYR A 26 6.80 6.19 -3.20
CA TYR A 26 7.68 5.04 -3.03
C TYR A 26 7.18 3.80 -3.80
N CYS A 27 5.89 3.47 -3.68
CA CYS A 27 5.30 2.33 -4.40
C CYS A 27 5.35 2.55 -5.92
N ALA A 28 5.08 3.78 -6.38
CA ALA A 28 5.17 4.12 -7.80
C ALA A 28 6.61 3.95 -8.33
N GLU A 29 7.61 4.36 -7.55
CA GLU A 29 9.02 4.22 -7.94
C GLU A 29 9.47 2.74 -7.96
N LEU A 30 9.00 1.91 -7.03
CA LEU A 30 9.27 0.48 -7.04
C LEU A 30 8.67 -0.19 -8.28
N GLU A 31 7.41 0.08 -8.59
CA GLU A 31 6.76 -0.48 -9.78
C GLU A 31 7.39 0.03 -11.08
N ARG A 32 7.90 1.26 -11.09
CA ARG A 32 8.64 1.78 -12.26
C ARG A 32 9.96 1.04 -12.49
N ARG A 33 10.64 0.62 -11.43
CA ARG A 33 11.97 -0.03 -11.52
C ARG A 33 11.89 -1.54 -11.70
N ASP A 34 10.99 -2.21 -10.98
CA ASP A 34 10.82 -3.67 -11.00
C ASP A 34 9.33 -4.03 -10.85
N PRO A 35 8.54 -3.90 -11.94
CA PRO A 35 7.10 -4.08 -11.91
C PRO A 35 6.66 -5.46 -11.39
N GLY A 36 5.56 -5.49 -10.65
CA GLY A 36 4.93 -6.74 -10.19
C GLY A 36 5.69 -7.46 -9.09
N ARG A 37 6.61 -6.77 -8.39
CA ARG A 37 7.38 -7.32 -7.26
C ARG A 37 6.95 -6.77 -5.89
N LEU A 38 6.08 -5.76 -5.86
CA LEU A 38 5.57 -5.17 -4.64
C LEU A 38 4.31 -5.90 -4.15
N THR A 39 4.24 -6.11 -2.84
CA THR A 39 2.99 -6.36 -2.12
C THR A 39 2.92 -5.42 -0.93
N VAL A 40 1.76 -4.82 -0.73
CA VAL A 40 1.47 -3.96 0.43
C VAL A 40 0.60 -4.72 1.40
N PHE A 41 1.00 -4.77 2.67
CA PHE A 41 0.20 -5.24 3.78
C PHE A 41 -0.10 -4.06 4.72
N ALA A 42 -1.37 -3.71 4.85
CA ALA A 42 -1.77 -2.52 5.58
C ALA A 42 -2.97 -2.74 6.50
N SER A 43 -3.03 -1.94 7.56
CA SER A 43 -4.24 -1.84 8.39
C SER A 43 -5.39 -1.19 7.61
N THR A 44 -6.61 -1.30 8.13
CA THR A 44 -7.83 -0.75 7.52
C THR A 44 -8.45 0.29 8.43
N GLN A 45 -8.46 1.54 7.96
CA GLN A 45 -9.12 2.66 8.66
C GLN A 45 -10.57 2.79 8.20
N ASP A 46 -10.79 2.97 6.90
CA ASP A 46 -12.10 2.95 6.23
C ASP A 46 -12.08 1.84 5.16
N ALA A 47 -12.93 0.83 5.32
CA ALA A 47 -12.95 -0.33 4.43
C ALA A 47 -13.54 -0.05 3.05
N ALA A 48 -14.46 0.91 2.91
CA ALA A 48 -15.06 1.25 1.61
C ALA A 48 -14.08 2.10 0.80
N ALA A 49 -13.52 3.14 1.42
CA ALA A 49 -12.55 4.01 0.79
C ALA A 49 -11.26 3.24 0.45
N ALA A 50 -10.78 2.36 1.35
CA ALA A 50 -9.62 1.51 1.08
C ALA A 50 -9.83 0.63 -0.15
N ARG A 51 -10.97 -0.06 -0.26
CA ARG A 51 -11.27 -0.90 -1.43
C ARG A 51 -11.30 -0.10 -2.73
N ALA A 52 -11.89 1.09 -2.71
CA ALA A 52 -11.94 1.96 -3.89
C ALA A 52 -10.53 2.40 -4.32
N HIS A 53 -9.66 2.74 -3.36
CA HIS A 53 -8.28 3.10 -3.65
C HIS A 53 -7.45 1.91 -4.15
N ASP A 54 -7.54 0.77 -3.46
CA ASP A 54 -6.77 -0.44 -3.75
C ASP A 54 -7.10 -1.02 -5.13
N ALA A 55 -8.33 -0.81 -5.63
CA ALA A 55 -8.75 -1.27 -6.96
C ALA A 55 -7.96 -0.62 -8.11
N ALA A 56 -7.36 0.55 -7.88
CA ALA A 56 -6.53 1.24 -8.86
C ALA A 56 -5.03 0.92 -8.75
N ALA A 57 -4.61 0.18 -7.72
CA ALA A 57 -3.21 -0.13 -7.50
C ALA A 57 -2.70 -1.20 -8.50
N PRO A 58 -1.54 -1.00 -9.16
CA PRO A 58 -0.96 -1.98 -10.07
C PRO A 58 -0.27 -3.15 -9.36
N TYR A 59 -0.29 -3.17 -8.03
CA TYR A 59 0.31 -4.19 -7.16
C TYR A 59 -0.71 -4.72 -6.16
N ARG A 60 -0.40 -5.86 -5.56
CA ARG A 60 -1.28 -6.49 -4.56
C ARG A 60 -1.30 -5.67 -3.27
N VAL A 61 -2.51 -5.29 -2.84
CA VAL A 61 -2.76 -4.73 -1.50
C VAL A 61 -3.53 -5.76 -0.68
N VAL A 62 -3.04 -6.05 0.53
CA VAL A 62 -3.69 -6.93 1.51
C VAL A 62 -4.05 -6.08 2.72
N ARG A 63 -5.34 -6.05 3.05
CA ARG A 63 -5.90 -5.25 4.13
C ARG A 63 -6.18 -6.12 5.36
N TRP A 64 -5.57 -5.78 6.48
CA TRP A 64 -5.97 -6.28 7.79
C TRP A 64 -7.14 -5.44 8.32
N SER A 65 -8.23 -6.10 8.70
CA SER A 65 -9.45 -5.48 9.24
C SER A 65 -9.27 -4.61 10.50
N ARG A 66 -8.13 -4.65 11.19
CA ARG A 66 -7.84 -3.79 12.35
C ARG A 66 -7.31 -2.43 11.89
N ARG A 67 -7.53 -1.39 12.71
CA ARG A 67 -7.08 -0.02 12.43
C ARG A 67 -5.58 0.19 12.59
N ILE A 68 -4.95 -0.53 13.50
CA ILE A 68 -3.52 -0.44 13.80
C ILE A 68 -2.96 -1.86 13.92
N MET A 69 -1.75 -2.06 13.41
CA MET A 69 -0.90 -3.21 13.64
C MET A 69 0.01 -2.88 14.83
N LEU A 70 -0.14 -3.68 15.90
CA LEU A 70 0.48 -3.54 17.22
C LEU A 70 -0.07 -2.35 18.03
#